data_AF-A0A968DA73-F1
#
_entry.id   AF-A0A968DA73-F1
#
_cell.length_a   1.000
_cell.length_b   1.000
_cell.length_c   1.000
_cell.angle_alpha   90.00
_cell.angle_beta   90.00
_cell.angle_gamma   90.00
#
_symmetry.space_group_name_H-M   'P 1'
#
loop_
_entity.id
_entity.type
_entity.pdbx_description
1 polymer ?
#
loop_
_entity_poly.entity_id
_entity_poly.type
_entity_poly.pdbx_seq_one_letter_code
_entity_poly.pdbx_strand_id
1 'polypeptide(L)'
;FLGLPGLTYTYGLSTLWIAFLYPIGLYTGILICQRTIGRYGNLAGARSIPEFLGERYQSEGLRLSAAVFSLILLFYLAGQLVAGLIMFEMMLGLSQATALAITTAVLLGYVTLGGAHADILTDGVQGFLMVVLAIVI
;
A
#
# COMPACT_ATOMS: atom_id res chain seq x y z
N PHE A 1 -0.84 -3.64 8.49
CA PHE A 1 -1.88 -4.06 9.47
C PHE A 1 -1.38 -4.02 10.91
N LEU A 2 -0.19 -4.54 11.25
CA LEU A 2 0.34 -4.59 12.63
C LEU A 2 0.45 -3.24 13.37
N GLY A 3 0.70 -2.14 12.66
CA GLY A 3 0.94 -0.83 13.29
C GLY A 3 -0.25 -0.26 14.06
N LEU A 4 -1.45 -0.29 13.50
CA LEU A 4 -2.65 0.29 14.14
C LEU A 4 -3.05 -0.45 15.42
N PRO A 5 -3.19 -1.80 15.43
CA PRO A 5 -3.41 -2.54 16.66
C PRO A 5 -2.33 -2.32 17.72
N GLY A 6 -1.06 -2.20 17.31
CA GLY A 6 0.05 -1.90 18.25
C GLY A 6 -0.11 -0.52 18.91
N LEU A 7 -0.52 0.49 18.14
CA LEU A 7 -0.82 1.82 18.68
C LEU A 7 -2.04 1.77 19.60
N THR A 8 -3.10 1.06 19.22
CA THR A 8 -4.30 0.90 20.06
C THR A 8 -3.99 0.14 21.34
N TYR A 9 -3.11 -0.85 21.31
CA TYR A 9 -2.65 -1.55 22.51
C TYR A 9 -1.92 -0.61 23.49
N THR A 10 -1.11 0.30 22.95
CA THR A 10 -0.28 1.21 23.77
C THR A 10 -1.06 2.42 24.30
N TYR A 11 -1.91 3.02 23.45
CA TYR A 11 -2.58 4.30 23.73
C TYR A 11 -4.10 4.15 23.97
N GLY A 12 -4.62 2.93 23.87
CA GLY A 12 -6.01 2.60 24.13
C GLY A 12 -6.99 3.13 23.08
N LEU A 13 -8.26 3.24 23.49
CA LEU A 13 -9.40 3.68 22.67
C LEU A 13 -9.23 5.09 22.09
N SER A 14 -8.31 5.89 22.63
CA SER A 14 -7.98 7.21 22.08
C SER A 14 -7.50 7.15 20.63
N THR A 15 -7.07 6.00 20.13
CA THR A 15 -6.62 5.81 18.73
C THR A 15 -7.76 5.55 17.73
N LEU A 16 -9.00 5.36 18.21
CA LEU A 16 -10.15 5.02 17.35
C LEU A 16 -10.52 6.10 16.35
N TRP A 17 -10.16 7.38 16.60
CA TRP A 17 -10.41 8.44 15.62
C TRP A 17 -9.75 8.17 14.26
N ILE A 18 -8.63 7.43 14.25
CA ILE A 18 -7.92 7.06 13.02
C ILE A 18 -8.81 6.20 12.13
N ALA A 19 -9.61 5.31 12.71
CA ALA A 19 -10.53 4.43 11.97
C ALA A 19 -11.58 5.22 11.18
N PHE A 20 -11.94 6.44 11.62
CA PHE A 20 -12.90 7.30 10.93
C PHE A 20 -12.21 8.30 9.99
N LEU A 21 -11.18 9.01 10.45
CA LEU A 21 -10.54 10.05 9.65
C LEU A 21 -9.71 9.50 8.49
N TYR A 22 -9.05 8.36 8.68
CA TYR A 22 -8.20 7.76 7.64
C TYR A 22 -8.98 7.40 6.37
N PRO A 23 -10.07 6.59 6.41
CA PRO A 23 -10.80 6.24 5.20
C PRO A 23 -11.46 7.45 4.52
N ILE A 24 -11.95 8.42 5.30
CA ILE A 24 -12.52 9.66 4.76
C ILE A 24 -11.44 10.45 4.00
N GLY A 25 -10.27 10.65 4.62
CA GLY A 25 -9.16 11.37 4.00
C GLY A 25 -8.64 10.65 2.75
N LEU A 26 -8.45 9.34 2.84
CA LEU A 26 -8.00 8.50 1.72
C LEU A 26 -8.98 8.58 0.55
N TYR A 27 -10.26 8.32 0.78
CA TYR A 27 -11.27 8.31 -0.27
C TYR A 27 -11.43 9.69 -0.93
N THR A 28 -11.49 10.75 -0.12
CA THR A 28 -11.59 12.13 -0.62
C THR A 28 -10.35 12.50 -1.45
N GLY A 29 -9.15 12.16 -0.96
CA GLY A 29 -7.90 12.39 -1.67
C GLY A 29 -7.84 11.66 -3.02
N ILE A 30 -8.24 10.39 -3.04
CA ILE A 30 -8.31 9.60 -4.27
C ILE A 30 -9.28 10.23 -5.28
N LEU A 31 -10.47 10.65 -4.85
CA LEU A 31 -11.44 11.30 -5.75
C LEU A 31 -10.91 12.60 -6.35
N ILE A 32 -10.23 13.43 -5.57
CA ILE A 32 -9.61 14.67 -6.05
C ILE A 32 -8.50 14.37 -7.06
N CYS A 33 -7.63 13.42 -6.74
CA CYS A 33 -6.55 12.98 -7.63
C CYS A 33 -7.11 12.38 -8.93
N GLN A 34 -8.11 11.50 -8.86
CA GLN A 34 -8.73 10.88 -10.02
C GLN A 34 -9.37 11.90 -10.96
N ARG A 35 -10.07 12.92 -10.43
CA ARG A 35 -10.60 14.00 -11.27
C ARG A 35 -9.50 14.79 -11.98
N THR A 36 -8.40 15.07 -11.28
CA THR A 36 -7.28 15.86 -11.80
C THR A 36 -6.49 15.09 -12.85
N ILE A 37 -6.15 13.82 -12.56
CA ILE A 37 -5.42 12.93 -13.47
C ILE A 37 -6.32 12.52 -14.63
N GLY A 38 -7.60 12.20 -14.41
CA GLY A 38 -8.53 11.80 -15.47
C GLY A 38 -8.75 12.88 -16.52
N ARG A 39 -8.72 14.17 -16.14
CA ARG A 39 -8.90 15.28 -17.08
C ARG A 39 -7.67 15.56 -17.95
N TYR A 40 -6.47 15.33 -17.44
CA TYR A 40 -5.22 15.75 -18.08
C TYR A 40 -4.29 14.59 -18.43
N GLY A 41 -4.19 13.59 -17.56
CA GLY A 41 -3.37 12.39 -17.74
C GLY A 41 -3.90 11.47 -18.85
N ASN A 42 -5.21 11.30 -18.98
CA ASN A 42 -5.78 10.48 -20.06
C ASN A 42 -5.56 11.07 -21.46
N LEU A 43 -5.54 12.41 -21.56
CA LEU A 43 -5.25 13.11 -22.82
C LEU A 43 -3.76 13.03 -23.19
N ALA A 44 -2.88 13.02 -22.19
CA ALA A 44 -1.43 12.93 -22.37
C ALA A 44 -0.90 11.49 -22.45
N GLY A 45 -1.74 10.48 -22.21
CA GLY A 45 -1.33 9.08 -22.17
C GLY A 45 -0.38 8.72 -21.01
N ALA A 46 -0.30 9.56 -19.98
CA ALA A 46 0.62 9.36 -18.86
C ALA A 46 0.23 8.11 -18.05
N ARG A 47 1.21 7.24 -17.76
CA ARG A 47 1.02 5.96 -17.05
C ARG A 47 1.53 5.97 -15.62
N SER A 48 2.25 7.01 -15.21
CA SER A 48 2.80 7.17 -13.86
C SER A 48 2.65 8.59 -13.33
N ILE A 49 2.69 8.77 -12.00
CA ILE A 49 2.61 10.11 -11.37
C ILE A 49 3.77 11.02 -11.82
N PRO A 50 5.04 10.57 -11.86
CA PRO A 50 6.13 11.42 -12.34
C PRO A 50 5.94 11.87 -13.78
N GLU A 51 5.51 10.97 -14.66
CA GLU A 51 5.22 11.27 -16.07
C GLU A 51 4.05 12.26 -16.19
N PHE A 52 2.97 12.04 -15.44
CA PHE A 52 1.84 12.97 -15.38
C PHE A 52 2.27 14.38 -14.97
N LEU A 53 3.11 14.50 -13.93
CA LEU A 53 3.62 15.79 -13.48
C LEU A 53 4.55 16.43 -14.51
N GLY A 54 5.43 15.64 -15.13
CA GLY A 54 6.32 16.08 -16.19
C GLY A 54 5.55 16.67 -17.38
N GLU A 55 4.56 15.94 -17.89
CA GLU A 55 3.73 16.36 -19.03
C GLU A 55 2.81 17.54 -18.67
N ARG A 56 2.19 17.52 -17.49
CA ARG A 56 1.30 18.60 -17.05
C ARG A 56 2.00 19.95 -16.94
N TYR A 57 3.22 19.95 -16.41
CA TYR A 57 3.98 21.17 -16.14
C TYR A 57 5.10 21.42 -17.15
N GLN A 58 5.23 20.55 -18.17
CA GLN A 58 6.28 20.61 -19.20
C GLN A 58 7.69 20.79 -18.59
N SER A 59 7.97 20.02 -17.53
CA SER A 59 9.19 20.17 -16.73
C SER A 59 9.85 18.83 -16.43
N GLU A 60 11.02 18.60 -17.04
CA GLU A 60 11.84 17.42 -16.76
C GLU A 60 12.38 17.39 -15.32
N GLY A 61 12.69 18.55 -14.74
CA GLY A 61 13.11 18.65 -13.35
C GLY A 61 12.04 18.17 -12.37
N LEU A 62 10.77 18.49 -12.64
CA LEU A 62 9.64 18.00 -11.83
C LEU A 62 9.38 16.51 -12.05
N ARG A 63 9.54 16.01 -13.29
CA ARG A 63 9.46 14.57 -13.59
C ARG A 63 10.50 13.80 -12.79
N LEU A 64 11.76 14.27 -12.81
CA LEU A 64 12.86 13.60 -12.12
C LEU A 64 12.69 13.65 -10.61
N SER A 65 12.32 14.79 -10.04
CA SER A 65 12.12 14.90 -8.59
C SER A 65 10.99 13.98 -8.12
N ALA A 66 9.85 13.96 -8.82
CA ALA A 66 8.74 13.07 -8.51
C ALA A 66 9.13 11.58 -8.63
N ALA A 67 9.95 11.22 -9.63
CA ALA A 67 10.47 9.87 -9.78
C ALA A 67 11.38 9.48 -8.61
N VAL A 68 12.31 10.36 -8.20
CA VAL A 68 13.18 10.11 -7.03
C VAL A 68 12.36 9.99 -5.75
N PHE A 69 11.38 10.87 -5.54
CA PHE A 69 10.47 10.78 -4.40
C PHE A 69 9.69 9.46 -4.39
N SER A 70 9.30 8.94 -5.55
CA SER A 70 8.62 7.64 -5.62
C SER A 70 9.49 6.47 -5.14
N LEU A 71 10.83 6.58 -5.21
CA LEU A 71 11.74 5.56 -4.66
C LEU A 71 11.63 5.42 -3.14
N ILE A 72 11.09 6.41 -2.43
CA ILE A 72 10.83 6.31 -0.98
C ILE A 72 9.86 5.15 -0.68
N LEU A 73 9.01 4.76 -1.63
CA LEU A 73 8.12 3.60 -1.50
C LEU A 73 8.90 2.29 -1.26
N LEU A 74 10.19 2.22 -1.60
CA LEU A 74 11.04 1.07 -1.27
C LEU A 74 11.24 0.89 0.24
N PHE A 75 11.32 1.98 1.01
CA PHE A 75 11.36 1.90 2.48
C PHE A 75 10.04 1.38 3.04
N TYR A 76 8.92 1.76 2.44
CA TYR A 76 7.61 1.22 2.79
C TYR A 76 7.56 -0.30 2.53
N LEU A 77 8.05 -0.75 1.37
CA LEU A 77 8.15 -2.17 1.03
C LEU A 77 9.02 -2.93 2.05
N ALA A 78 10.17 -2.38 2.44
CA ALA A 78 11.02 -2.98 3.47
C ALA A 78 10.29 -3.12 4.81
N GLY A 79 9.51 -2.11 5.19
CA GLY A 79 8.64 -2.17 6.38
C GLY A 79 7.59 -3.28 6.29
N GLN A 80 7.01 -3.52 5.11
CA GLN A 80 6.05 -4.63 4.92
C GLN A 80 6.71 -6.00 5.03
N LEU A 81 7.92 -6.17 4.51
CA LEU A 81 8.68 -7.43 4.65
C LEU A 81 8.99 -7.73 6.13
N VAL A 82 9.38 -6.73 6.91
CA VAL A 82 9.62 -6.87 8.35
C VAL A 82 8.32 -7.22 9.07
N ALA A 83 7.21 -6.57 8.73
CA ALA A 83 5.90 -6.89 9.30
C ALA A 83 5.48 -8.34 9.03
N GLY A 84 5.69 -8.83 7.79
CA GLY A 84 5.39 -10.23 7.42
C GLY A 84 6.29 -11.23 8.16
N LEU A 85 7.58 -10.93 8.29
CA LEU A 85 8.52 -11.71 9.11
C LEU A 85 8.00 -11.84 10.55
N ILE A 86 7.71 -10.72 11.22
CA ILE A 86 7.27 -10.70 12.62
C ILE A 86 5.97 -11.50 12.77
N MET A 87 5.05 -11.38 11.81
CA MET A 87 3.80 -12.14 11.82
C MET A 87 4.06 -13.65 11.82
N PHE A 88 4.91 -14.15 10.92
CA PHE A 88 5.21 -15.58 10.83
C PHE A 88 5.99 -16.11 12.03
N GLU A 89 6.93 -15.34 12.57
CA GLU A 89 7.62 -15.69 13.82
C GLU A 89 6.64 -15.82 14.98
N MET A 90 5.76 -14.82 15.17
CA MET A 90 4.85 -14.77 16.31
C MET A 90 3.70 -15.77 16.21
N MET A 91 3.19 -16.02 15.00
CA MET A 91 2.02 -16.90 14.81
C MET A 91 2.39 -18.37 14.63
N LEU A 92 3.51 -18.66 13.96
CA LEU A 92 3.91 -20.02 13.59
C LEU A 92 5.20 -20.49 14.29
N GLY A 93 5.87 -19.64 15.06
CA GLY A 93 7.12 -19.99 15.75
C GLY A 93 8.30 -20.27 14.79
N LEU A 94 8.24 -19.75 13.57
CA LEU A 94 9.27 -19.96 12.56
C LEU A 94 10.55 -19.18 12.89
N SER A 95 11.70 -19.66 12.42
CA SER A 95 12.95 -18.91 12.52
C SER A 95 12.91 -17.66 11.63
N GLN A 96 13.62 -16.60 12.04
CA GLN A 96 13.70 -15.33 11.30
C GLN A 96 14.05 -15.50 9.83
N ALA A 97 15.03 -16.34 9.54
CA ALA A 97 15.47 -16.60 8.16
C ALA A 97 14.36 -17.27 7.33
N THR A 98 13.67 -18.26 7.91
CA THR A 98 12.56 -18.95 7.23
C THR A 98 11.34 -18.05 7.04
N ALA A 99 10.98 -17.27 8.07
CA ALA A 99 9.86 -16.33 8.02
C ALA A 99 10.07 -15.24 6.95
N LEU A 100 11.27 -14.68 6.88
CA LEU A 100 11.64 -13.71 5.84
C LEU A 100 11.62 -14.33 4.45
N ALA A 101 12.16 -15.55 4.30
CA ALA A 101 12.20 -16.25 3.02
C ALA A 101 10.78 -16.51 2.49
N ILE A 102 9.87 -17.00 3.33
CA ILE A 102 8.46 -17.24 2.96
C ILE A 102 7.78 -15.93 2.58
N THR A 103 7.88 -14.90 3.41
CA THR A 103 7.29 -13.58 3.15
C THR A 103 7.73 -13.02 1.80
N THR A 104 9.04 -13.10 1.52
CA THR A 104 9.63 -12.62 0.27
C THR A 104 9.20 -13.47 -0.92
N ALA A 105 9.19 -14.80 -0.78
CA ALA A 105 8.79 -15.72 -1.84
C ALA A 105 7.32 -15.54 -2.25
N VAL A 106 6.42 -15.39 -1.27
CA VAL A 106 5.00 -15.11 -1.53
C VAL A 106 4.86 -13.77 -2.25
N LEU A 107 5.51 -12.72 -1.74
CA LEU A 107 5.48 -11.38 -2.35
C LEU A 107 5.94 -11.39 -3.81
N LEU A 108 7.12 -11.97 -4.08
CA LEU A 108 7.63 -12.07 -5.44
C LEU A 108 6.74 -12.93 -6.34
N GLY A 109 6.17 -14.00 -5.79
CA GLY A 109 5.27 -14.89 -6.50
C GLY A 109 4.08 -14.15 -7.11
N TYR A 110 3.30 -13.43 -6.32
CA TYR A 110 2.12 -12.75 -6.85
C TYR A 110 2.46 -11.47 -7.64
N VAL A 111 3.53 -10.75 -7.28
CA VAL A 111 3.98 -9.55 -8.03
C VAL A 111 4.39 -9.90 -9.46
N THR A 112 5.13 -11.00 -9.64
CA THR A 112 5.64 -11.39 -10.97
C THR A 112 4.58 -12.03 -11.86
N LEU A 113 3.61 -12.74 -11.30
CA LEU A 113 2.64 -13.52 -12.06
C LEU A 113 1.52 -12.69 -12.70
N GLY A 114 1.19 -11.52 -12.14
CA GLY A 114 -0.17 -11.01 -12.33
C GLY A 114 -0.34 -9.54 -12.68
N GLY A 115 0.71 -8.72 -12.52
CA GLY A 115 0.62 -7.27 -12.75
C GLY A 115 -0.54 -6.62 -11.97
N ALA A 116 -1.01 -5.45 -12.46
CA ALA A 116 -2.06 -4.70 -11.77
C ALA A 116 -3.41 -5.44 -11.66
N HIS A 117 -3.70 -6.38 -12.57
CA HIS A 117 -4.95 -7.13 -12.54
C HIS A 117 -5.00 -8.16 -11.40
N ALA A 118 -3.92 -8.92 -11.19
CA ALA A 118 -3.89 -9.85 -10.07
C ALA A 118 -3.85 -9.12 -8.74
N ASP A 119 -3.14 -7.99 -8.67
CA ASP A 119 -3.07 -7.14 -7.48
C ASP A 119 -4.47 -6.73 -6.99
N ILE A 120 -5.31 -6.22 -7.90
CA ILE A 120 -6.71 -5.85 -7.60
C ILE A 120 -7.51 -7.07 -7.12
N LEU A 121 -7.31 -8.25 -7.72
CA LEU A 121 -8.04 -9.45 -7.34
C LEU A 121 -7.62 -9.93 -5.94
N THR A 122 -6.32 -9.97 -5.65
CA THR A 122 -5.80 -10.39 -4.35
C THR A 122 -6.21 -9.43 -3.25
N ASP A 123 -6.20 -8.12 -3.51
CA ASP A 123 -6.70 -7.10 -2.59
C ASP A 123 -8.20 -7.27 -2.32
N GLY A 124 -8.99 -7.58 -3.35
CA GLY A 124 -10.42 -7.87 -3.20
C GLY A 124 -10.68 -9.07 -2.30
N VAL A 125 -9.96 -10.17 -2.51
CA VAL A 125 -10.08 -11.39 -1.69
C VAL A 125 -9.62 -11.12 -0.25
N GLN A 126 -8.49 -10.45 -0.06
CA GLN A 126 -7.96 -10.12 1.26
C GLN A 126 -8.90 -9.18 2.01
N GLY A 127 -9.42 -8.14 1.35
CA GLY A 127 -10.38 -7.21 1.93
C GLY A 127 -11.67 -7.91 2.37
N PHE A 128 -12.21 -8.78 1.52
CA PHE A 128 -13.39 -9.59 1.86
C PHE A 128 -13.13 -10.47 3.09
N LEU A 129 -12.00 -11.19 3.11
CA LEU A 129 -11.62 -12.04 4.23
C LEU A 129 -11.51 -11.23 5.54
N MET A 130 -10.90 -10.05 5.49
CA MET A 130 -10.76 -9.17 6.65
C MET A 130 -12.12 -8.70 7.19
N VAL A 131 -13.08 -8.38 6.33
CA VAL A 131 -14.44 -8.01 6.75
C VAL A 131 -15.16 -9.18 7.40
N VAL A 132 -15.09 -10.37 6.80
CA VAL A 132 -15.70 -11.58 7.39
C VAL A 132 -15.12 -11.87 8.77
N LEU A 133 -13.79 -11.83 8.90
CA LEU A 133 -13.12 -12.05 10.19
C LEU A 133 -13.53 -11.01 11.24
N ALA A 134 -13.69 -9.74 10.87
CA ALA A 134 -14.11 -8.68 11.78
C ALA A 134 -15.58 -8.79 12.25
N ILE A 135 -16.43 -9.55 11.55
CA ILE A 135 -17.82 -9.81 11.96
C ILE A 135 -17.91 -11.05 12.86
N VAL A 136 -17.05 -12.04 12.61
CA VAL A 136 -17.04 -13.31 13.36
C VAL A 136 -16.41 -13.14 14.75
N ILE A 137 -15.40 -12.27 14.87
CA ILE A 137 -14.68 -11.95 16.11
C ILE A 137 -15.37 -10.78 16.81
#